data_AF-A0A3Q3JYN1-F1
#
_entry.id   AF-A0A3Q3JYN1-F1
#
_cell.length_a   1.000
_cell.length_b   1.000
_cell.length_c   1.000
_cell.angle_alpha   90.00
_cell.angle_beta   90.00
_cell.angle_gamma   90.00
#
_symmetry.space_group_name_H-M   'P 1'
#
loop_
_entity.id
_entity.type
_entity.pdbx_description
1 polymer ?
#
loop_
_entity_poly.entity_id
_entity_poly.type
_entity_poly.pdbx_seq_one_letter_code
_entity_poly.pdbx_strand_id
1 'polypeptide(L)'
;MLPEMMTVERFSQFDYSVPLESVSETQLTLCHPERELLPLILAHCHYTLKKGGETDSSYDLPGIQTQLARCFLAGKPLIQAVKSKTNHRIACSCHVTPNSLSTVRAVLRSYTDVCDAVFVLEIGLRVLGKTGGDPQGQLLSYLTDSLLMGPQISSTVAKVETSSKLEHCIFTWQLLTCWKSELMLKRKQKLPSEFQQKLSEEERKRLKMFLMVTDVDTFSLELHEILLLKTSNAVSTLEIHLERKDLPPLLGLESLPEEITLGQGADVWRAAVEFKRS
;
A
#
# COMPACT_ATOMS: atom_id res chain seq x y z
N MET A 1 -14.45 -6.23 -34.78
CA MET A 1 -15.41 -5.51 -33.91
C MET A 1 -15.21 -6.03 -32.51
N LEU A 2 -14.72 -5.19 -31.60
CA LEU A 2 -14.58 -5.53 -30.18
C LEU A 2 -15.97 -5.60 -29.53
N PRO A 3 -16.25 -6.54 -28.62
CA PRO A 3 -17.46 -6.46 -27.82
C PRO A 3 -17.34 -5.26 -26.88
N GLU A 4 -18.28 -4.31 -26.94
CA GLU A 4 -18.43 -3.26 -25.93
C GLU A 4 -18.55 -3.95 -24.55
N MET A 5 -17.60 -3.68 -23.64
CA MET A 5 -17.83 -3.91 -22.22
C MET A 5 -18.97 -2.99 -21.80
N MET A 6 -20.17 -3.55 -21.60
CA MET A 6 -21.28 -2.82 -21.00
C MET A 6 -20.95 -2.56 -19.52
N THR A 7 -20.64 -1.30 -19.20
CA THR A 7 -20.57 -0.82 -17.81
C THR A 7 -21.98 -0.82 -17.20
N VAL A 8 -22.05 -1.16 -15.90
CA VAL A 8 -23.28 -1.25 -15.08
C VAL A 8 -24.14 0.03 -15.15
N GLU A 9 -23.54 1.16 -15.50
CA GLU A 9 -24.22 2.45 -15.68
C GLU A 9 -25.32 2.42 -16.75
N ARG A 10 -25.23 1.59 -17.81
CA ARG A 10 -26.25 1.53 -18.87
C ARG A 10 -27.51 0.73 -18.51
N PHE A 11 -27.48 -0.12 -17.48
CA PHE A 11 -28.65 -0.90 -17.05
C PHE A 11 -29.56 -0.16 -16.06
N SER A 12 -29.17 1.04 -15.67
CA SER A 12 -29.60 1.63 -14.42
C SER A 12 -30.11 3.05 -14.63
N GLN A 13 -31.41 3.18 -14.89
CA GLN A 13 -32.16 4.38 -14.53
C GLN A 13 -32.22 4.47 -13.00
N PHE A 14 -31.11 4.80 -12.33
CA PHE A 14 -31.09 4.97 -10.88
C PHE A 14 -31.39 6.41 -10.50
N ASP A 15 -32.67 6.75 -10.39
CA ASP A 15 -33.13 7.92 -9.61
C ASP A 15 -33.11 7.63 -8.09
N TYR A 16 -32.76 6.40 -7.68
CA TYR A 16 -32.76 5.96 -6.29
C TYR A 16 -31.33 5.78 -5.75
N SER A 17 -30.96 6.64 -4.81
CA SER A 17 -29.64 6.67 -4.16
C SER A 17 -29.78 6.58 -2.63
N VAL A 18 -28.82 5.95 -1.96
CA VAL A 18 -28.81 5.76 -0.50
C VAL A 18 -27.42 6.08 0.09
N PRO A 19 -27.31 6.82 1.22
CA PRO A 19 -26.05 7.06 1.92
C PRO A 19 -25.42 5.78 2.49
N LEU A 20 -24.08 5.71 2.47
CA LEU A 20 -23.31 4.55 2.95
C LEU A 20 -23.66 4.15 4.40
N GLU A 21 -23.92 5.13 5.26
CA GLU A 21 -24.21 4.93 6.69
C GLU A 21 -25.58 4.29 6.95
N SER A 22 -26.47 4.33 5.97
CA SER A 22 -27.83 3.77 6.04
C SER A 22 -28.03 2.51 5.18
N VAL A 23 -26.95 1.93 4.63
CA VAL A 23 -27.04 0.76 3.77
C VAL A 23 -27.44 -0.47 4.56
N SER A 24 -28.52 -1.14 4.16
CA SER A 24 -28.92 -2.44 4.67
C SER A 24 -28.35 -3.59 3.82
N GLU A 25 -28.25 -4.79 4.40
CA GLU A 25 -27.78 -5.99 3.68
C GLU A 25 -28.60 -6.27 2.40
N THR A 26 -29.90 -5.98 2.43
CA THR A 26 -30.81 -6.12 1.29
C THR A 26 -30.51 -5.17 0.12
N GLN A 27 -29.80 -4.07 0.36
CA GLN A 27 -29.39 -3.09 -0.64
C GLN A 27 -28.02 -3.43 -1.24
N LEU A 28 -27.28 -4.38 -0.67
CA LEU A 28 -26.03 -4.88 -1.22
C LEU A 28 -26.30 -5.94 -2.30
N THR A 29 -25.45 -5.95 -3.33
CA THR A 29 -25.42 -7.05 -4.29
C THR A 29 -24.61 -8.20 -3.70
N LEU A 30 -25.31 -9.13 -3.04
CA LEU A 30 -24.74 -10.37 -2.53
C LEU A 30 -25.08 -11.50 -3.49
N CYS A 31 -24.10 -12.35 -3.80
CA CYS A 31 -24.26 -13.49 -4.69
C CYS A 31 -23.41 -14.65 -4.17
N HIS A 32 -24.03 -15.78 -3.87
CA HIS A 32 -23.34 -17.00 -3.49
C HIS A 32 -22.92 -17.78 -4.75
N PRO A 33 -21.61 -17.92 -5.04
CA PRO A 33 -21.13 -18.46 -6.33
C PRO A 33 -21.68 -19.86 -6.66
N GLU A 34 -21.68 -20.78 -5.70
CA GLU A 34 -22.08 -22.18 -5.94
C GLU A 34 -23.59 -22.40 -5.93
N ARG A 35 -24.35 -21.56 -5.21
CA ARG A 35 -25.79 -21.76 -4.97
C ARG A 35 -26.66 -20.93 -5.91
N GLU A 36 -26.15 -19.82 -6.39
CA GLU A 36 -26.94 -18.85 -7.15
C GLU A 36 -26.32 -18.58 -8.53
N LEU A 37 -25.01 -18.38 -8.60
CA LEU A 37 -24.34 -18.08 -9.89
C LEU A 37 -24.17 -19.33 -10.76
N LEU A 38 -23.68 -20.43 -10.18
CA LEU A 38 -23.44 -21.67 -10.92
C LEU A 38 -24.71 -22.25 -11.56
N PRO A 39 -25.86 -22.37 -10.85
CA PRO A 39 -27.10 -22.84 -11.49
C PRO A 39 -27.59 -21.93 -12.62
N LEU A 40 -27.42 -20.61 -12.48
CA LEU A 40 -27.76 -19.63 -13.50
C LEU A 40 -26.91 -19.83 -14.76
N ILE A 41 -25.59 -19.95 -14.61
CA ILE A 41 -24.68 -20.17 -15.75
C ILE A 41 -25.02 -21.48 -16.47
N LEU A 42 -25.27 -22.56 -15.71
CA LEU A 42 -25.61 -23.86 -16.27
C LEU A 42 -26.96 -23.85 -17.00
N ALA A 43 -27.94 -23.07 -16.55
CA ALA A 43 -29.23 -22.92 -17.21
C ALA A 43 -29.14 -22.23 -18.59
N HIS A 44 -28.07 -21.48 -18.84
CA HIS A 44 -27.78 -20.82 -20.12
C HIS A 44 -26.66 -21.52 -20.91
N CYS A 45 -26.29 -22.74 -20.52
CA CYS A 45 -25.36 -23.60 -21.25
C CYS A 45 -26.14 -24.52 -22.21
N HIS A 46 -25.89 -24.36 -23.51
CA HIS A 46 -26.49 -25.16 -24.57
C HIS A 46 -25.50 -26.20 -25.08
N TYR A 47 -25.91 -27.47 -25.05
CA TYR A 47 -25.12 -28.58 -25.57
C TYR A 47 -25.59 -28.97 -26.97
N THR A 48 -24.66 -29.10 -27.90
CA THR A 48 -24.94 -29.57 -29.26
C THR A 48 -24.08 -30.79 -29.57
N LEU A 49 -24.72 -31.85 -30.07
CA LEU A 49 -24.06 -33.09 -30.45
C LEU A 49 -23.60 -33.01 -31.91
N LYS A 50 -22.29 -33.05 -32.14
CA LYS A 50 -21.74 -33.14 -33.50
C LYS A 50 -21.68 -34.61 -33.94
N LYS A 51 -22.04 -34.87 -35.20
CA LYS A 51 -22.01 -36.22 -35.78
C LYS A 51 -20.56 -36.68 -35.88
N GLY A 52 -20.11 -37.52 -34.94
CA GLY A 52 -18.69 -37.90 -34.79
C GLY A 52 -18.22 -38.06 -33.33
N GLY A 53 -19.05 -37.71 -32.34
CA GLY A 53 -18.86 -38.10 -30.94
C GLY A 53 -18.46 -36.97 -29.97
N GLU A 54 -18.06 -35.80 -30.47
CA GLU A 54 -17.75 -34.65 -29.61
C GLU A 54 -19.01 -33.81 -29.33
N THR A 55 -19.24 -33.52 -28.04
CA THR A 55 -20.30 -32.63 -27.57
C THR A 55 -19.73 -31.23 -27.42
N ASP A 56 -20.30 -30.27 -28.13
CA ASP A 56 -19.88 -28.87 -28.06
C ASP A 56 -20.82 -28.10 -27.11
N SER A 57 -20.25 -27.28 -26.22
CA SER A 57 -20.99 -26.47 -25.26
C SER A 57 -20.89 -24.99 -25.62
N SER A 58 -22.02 -24.31 -25.70
CA SER A 58 -22.09 -22.87 -25.98
C SER A 58 -22.89 -22.14 -24.90
N TYR A 59 -22.46 -20.93 -24.55
CA TYR A 59 -23.11 -20.13 -23.51
C TYR A 59 -23.88 -18.97 -24.14
N ASP A 60 -25.13 -18.80 -23.73
CA ASP A 60 -25.93 -17.60 -24.06
C ASP A 60 -25.52 -16.44 -23.16
N LEU A 61 -24.40 -15.79 -23.50
CA LEU A 61 -23.86 -14.65 -22.76
C LEU A 61 -24.87 -13.48 -22.61
N PRO A 62 -25.64 -13.10 -23.65
CA PRO A 62 -26.70 -12.10 -23.49
C PRO A 62 -27.78 -12.49 -22.48
N GLY A 63 -28.21 -13.76 -22.49
CA GLY A 63 -29.16 -14.30 -21.51
C GLY A 63 -28.60 -14.27 -20.09
N ILE A 64 -27.36 -14.73 -19.91
CA ILE A 64 -26.65 -14.70 -18.62
C ILE A 64 -26.55 -13.26 -18.10
N GLN A 65 -26.14 -12.32 -18.95
CA GLN A 65 -26.03 -10.91 -18.58
C GLN A 65 -27.38 -10.32 -18.14
N THR A 66 -28.45 -10.61 -18.89
CA THR A 66 -29.80 -10.15 -18.57
C THR A 66 -30.30 -10.71 -17.25
N GLN A 67 -30.08 -12.01 -17.01
CA GLN A 67 -30.51 -12.68 -15.79
C GLN A 67 -29.70 -12.20 -14.57
N LEU A 68 -28.38 -11.97 -14.73
CA LEU A 68 -27.55 -11.39 -13.69
C LEU A 68 -28.00 -9.98 -13.31
N ALA A 69 -28.26 -9.13 -14.31
CA ALA A 69 -28.76 -7.78 -14.07
C ALA A 69 -30.11 -7.82 -13.34
N ARG A 70 -31.03 -8.70 -13.76
CA ARG A 70 -32.36 -8.83 -13.17
C ARG A 70 -32.33 -9.38 -11.74
N CYS A 71 -31.51 -10.40 -11.46
CA CYS A 71 -31.50 -11.06 -10.16
C CYS A 71 -30.69 -10.30 -9.09
N PHE A 72 -29.59 -9.63 -9.49
CA PHE A 72 -28.61 -9.11 -8.55
C PHE A 72 -28.46 -7.58 -8.56
N LEU A 73 -28.85 -6.92 -9.64
CA LEU A 73 -28.63 -5.47 -9.82
C LEU A 73 -29.94 -4.68 -9.88
N ALA A 74 -31.03 -5.27 -10.35
CA ALA A 74 -32.32 -4.59 -10.45
C ALA A 74 -32.83 -4.14 -9.06
N GLY A 75 -33.20 -2.86 -8.96
CA GLY A 75 -33.72 -2.27 -7.73
C GLY A 75 -32.68 -2.00 -6.64
N LYS A 76 -31.38 -2.25 -6.89
CA LYS A 76 -30.31 -1.88 -5.95
C LYS A 76 -30.07 -0.37 -6.00
N PRO A 77 -29.95 0.34 -4.86
CA PRO A 77 -29.67 1.76 -4.88
C PRO A 77 -28.25 2.05 -5.38
N LEU A 78 -28.04 3.25 -5.92
CA LEU A 78 -26.70 3.80 -6.01
C LEU A 78 -26.24 4.17 -4.59
N ILE A 79 -25.22 3.48 -4.09
CA ILE A 79 -24.65 3.80 -2.77
C ILE A 79 -23.83 5.07 -2.90
N GLN A 80 -24.37 6.18 -2.40
CA GLN A 80 -23.65 7.43 -2.29
C GLN A 80 -22.66 7.28 -1.15
N ALA A 81 -21.41 7.00 -1.50
CA ALA A 81 -20.31 7.19 -0.57
C ALA A 81 -20.35 8.67 -0.17
N VAL A 82 -20.77 8.94 1.07
CA VAL A 82 -20.48 10.21 1.69
C VAL A 82 -18.97 10.30 1.62
N LYS A 83 -18.46 11.19 0.76
CA LYS A 83 -17.12 11.75 0.99
C LYS A 83 -17.28 12.39 2.35
N SER A 84 -17.03 11.62 3.40
CA SER A 84 -17.02 12.16 4.74
C SER A 84 -16.14 13.38 4.62
N LYS A 85 -16.70 14.53 4.94
CA LYS A 85 -15.91 15.73 5.19
C LYS A 85 -15.12 15.50 6.49
N THR A 86 -14.44 14.36 6.64
CA THR A 86 -13.20 14.28 7.38
C THR A 86 -12.17 15.02 6.53
N ASN A 87 -12.29 16.35 6.55
CA ASN A 87 -11.21 17.30 6.27
C ASN A 87 -10.06 17.17 7.29
N HIS A 88 -9.94 16.01 7.94
CA HIS A 88 -8.87 15.62 8.84
C HIS A 88 -8.33 14.25 8.39
N ARG A 89 -8.33 13.96 7.08
CA ARG A 89 -7.20 13.16 6.55
C ARG A 89 -6.00 13.98 6.94
N ILE A 90 -5.34 13.62 8.03
CA ILE A 90 -4.14 14.32 8.49
C ILE A 90 -3.24 14.34 7.26
N ALA A 91 -3.06 15.53 6.68
CA ALA A 91 -2.01 15.76 5.72
C ALA A 91 -0.74 15.56 6.53
N CYS A 92 -0.27 14.31 6.54
CA CYS A 92 0.90 13.94 7.31
C CYS A 92 2.05 14.67 6.64
N SER A 93 2.60 15.66 7.34
CA SER A 93 3.74 16.39 6.84
C SER A 93 4.92 15.43 6.77
N CYS A 94 5.40 15.19 5.56
CA CYS A 94 6.64 14.48 5.28
C CYS A 94 7.88 15.27 5.75
N HIS A 95 7.72 16.54 6.17
CA HIS A 95 8.82 17.34 6.67
C HIS A 95 9.02 17.15 8.18
N VAL A 96 10.03 16.37 8.55
CA VAL A 96 10.60 16.37 9.90
C VAL A 96 12.13 16.31 9.81
N THR A 97 12.78 17.07 10.68
CA THR A 97 14.23 17.29 10.75
C THR A 97 15.06 16.00 10.91
N PRO A 98 16.26 15.92 10.32
CA PRO A 98 17.16 14.75 10.39
C PRO A 98 17.49 14.24 11.81
N ASN A 99 17.34 15.08 12.84
CA ASN A 99 17.58 14.74 14.25
C ASN A 99 16.66 13.64 14.81
N SER A 100 15.53 13.35 14.16
CA SER A 100 14.60 12.30 14.62
C SER A 100 15.13 10.89 14.36
N LEU A 101 15.84 10.67 13.23
CA LEU A 101 16.35 9.35 12.84
C LEU A 101 17.48 8.86 13.78
N SER A 102 18.39 9.75 14.19
CA SER A 102 19.48 9.41 15.13
C SER A 102 18.95 9.04 16.51
N THR A 103 17.89 9.73 16.96
CA THR A 103 17.20 9.46 18.23
C THR A 103 16.49 8.10 18.21
N VAL A 104 15.72 7.81 17.16
CA VAL A 104 15.04 6.51 16.98
C VAL A 104 16.05 5.35 16.98
N ARG A 105 17.17 5.49 16.26
CA ARG A 105 18.26 4.49 16.23
C ARG A 105 18.98 4.33 17.57
N ALA A 106 19.11 5.41 18.33
CA ALA A 106 19.74 5.38 19.65
C ALA A 106 18.87 4.64 20.68
N VAL A 107 17.55 4.81 20.59
CA VAL A 107 16.56 4.25 21.53
C VAL A 107 16.19 2.80 21.17
N LEU A 108 15.90 2.48 19.91
CA LEU A 108 15.48 1.14 19.49
C LEU A 108 16.64 0.31 18.93
N ARG A 109 17.39 -0.33 19.83
CA ARG A 109 18.55 -1.16 19.45
C ARG A 109 18.21 -2.62 19.19
N SER A 110 17.11 -3.14 19.76
CA SER A 110 16.66 -4.51 19.52
C SER A 110 15.70 -4.59 18.33
N TYR A 111 15.84 -5.63 17.51
CA TYR A 111 14.89 -5.94 16.45
C TYR A 111 13.47 -6.18 16.96
N THR A 112 13.32 -6.79 18.16
CA THR A 112 12.01 -7.02 18.77
C THR A 112 11.33 -5.70 19.09
N ASP A 113 12.05 -4.78 19.74
CA ASP A 113 11.53 -3.47 20.14
C ASP A 113 11.11 -2.64 18.91
N VAL A 114 11.87 -2.73 17.81
CA VAL A 114 11.49 -2.10 16.54
C VAL A 114 10.26 -2.76 15.93
N CYS A 115 10.14 -4.09 15.97
CA CYS A 115 8.95 -4.79 15.48
C CYS A 115 7.69 -4.38 16.25
N ASP A 116 7.80 -4.29 17.58
CA ASP A 116 6.69 -3.89 18.45
C ASP A 116 6.29 -2.44 18.18
N ALA A 117 7.26 -1.53 18.02
CA ALA A 117 7.01 -0.13 17.65
C ALA A 117 6.28 -0.01 16.31
N VAL A 118 6.76 -0.72 15.27
CA VAL A 118 6.12 -0.75 13.95
C VAL A 118 4.69 -1.28 14.05
N PHE A 119 4.49 -2.38 14.79
CA PHE A 119 3.18 -3.02 14.92
C PHE A 119 2.15 -2.09 15.58
N VAL A 120 2.48 -1.47 16.70
CA VAL A 120 1.60 -0.52 17.39
C VAL A 120 1.27 0.66 16.47
N LEU A 121 2.28 1.21 15.81
CA LEU A 121 2.09 2.36 14.92
C LEU A 121 1.21 2.01 13.71
N GLU A 122 1.35 0.83 13.12
CA GLU A 122 0.50 0.37 12.02
C GLU A 122 -0.97 0.23 12.42
N ILE A 123 -1.25 -0.21 13.65
CA ILE A 123 -2.62 -0.21 14.19
C ILE A 123 -3.11 1.24 14.32
N GLY A 124 -2.27 2.10 14.91
CA GLY A 124 -2.56 3.52 15.06
C GLY A 124 -2.94 4.19 13.74
N LEU A 125 -2.10 4.02 12.72
CA LEU A 125 -2.30 4.55 11.37
C LEU A 125 -3.58 4.03 10.71
N ARG A 126 -3.91 2.75 10.89
CA ARG A 126 -5.15 2.17 10.34
C ARG A 126 -6.40 2.79 10.95
N VAL A 127 -6.38 3.09 12.24
CA VAL A 127 -7.50 3.77 12.91
C VAL A 127 -7.52 5.24 12.52
N LEU A 128 -6.36 5.91 12.56
CA LEU A 128 -6.20 7.32 12.21
C LEU A 128 -6.67 7.63 10.78
N GLY A 129 -6.41 6.72 9.84
CA GLY A 129 -6.89 6.83 8.46
C GLY A 129 -8.41 6.77 8.31
N LYS A 130 -9.13 6.22 9.30
CA LYS A 130 -10.60 6.13 9.32
C LYS A 130 -11.24 7.23 10.15
N THR A 131 -10.65 7.55 11.32
CA THR A 131 -11.23 8.46 12.31
C THR A 131 -10.72 9.88 12.16
N GLY A 132 -9.58 10.08 11.51
CA GLY A 132 -8.80 11.31 11.62
C GLY A 132 -8.24 11.48 13.03
N GLY A 133 -7.63 12.63 13.27
CA GLY A 133 -7.10 13.03 14.57
C GLY A 133 -6.60 14.49 14.54
N ASP A 134 -6.25 15.02 15.70
CA ASP A 134 -5.61 16.34 15.80
C ASP A 134 -4.16 16.26 15.31
N PRO A 135 -3.76 16.92 14.20
CA PRO A 135 -2.38 16.88 13.70
C PRO A 135 -1.34 17.29 14.76
N GLN A 136 -1.72 18.18 15.69
CA GLN A 136 -0.85 18.67 16.76
C GLN A 136 -0.84 17.76 18.00
N GLY A 137 -1.76 16.79 18.07
CA GLY A 137 -1.85 15.81 19.14
C GLY A 137 -0.61 14.92 19.20
N GLN A 138 -0.22 14.51 20.42
CA GLN A 138 0.89 13.60 20.62
C GLN A 138 0.53 12.19 20.12
N LEU A 139 1.43 11.59 19.34
CA LEU A 139 1.23 10.25 18.79
C LEU A 139 1.16 9.20 19.91
N LEU A 140 2.02 9.30 20.92
CA LEU A 140 2.01 8.40 22.07
C LEU A 140 0.67 8.45 22.82
N SER A 141 0.19 9.66 23.15
CA SER A 141 -1.11 9.85 23.82
C SER A 141 -2.27 9.32 23.00
N TYR A 142 -2.24 9.49 21.67
CA TYR A 142 -3.26 8.91 20.81
C TYR A 142 -3.27 7.37 20.89
N LEU A 143 -2.09 6.74 20.86
CA LEU A 143 -1.99 5.28 20.94
C LEU A 143 -2.38 4.75 22.34
N THR A 144 -1.96 5.41 23.41
CA THR A 144 -2.21 4.98 24.79
C THR A 144 -3.62 5.30 25.26
N ASP A 145 -4.11 6.51 25.00
CA ASP A 145 -5.30 7.07 25.65
C ASP A 145 -6.52 6.93 24.74
N SER A 146 -6.37 7.19 23.44
CA SER A 146 -7.48 7.08 22.48
C SER A 146 -7.68 5.63 22.00
N LEU A 147 -6.59 4.91 21.75
CA LEU A 147 -6.66 3.52 21.27
C LEU A 147 -6.47 2.47 22.37
N LEU A 148 -6.24 2.91 23.62
CA LEU A 148 -6.11 2.04 24.79
C LEU A 148 -5.04 0.95 24.64
N MET A 149 -3.97 1.24 23.87
CA MET A 149 -2.88 0.29 23.61
C MET A 149 -1.78 0.32 24.67
N GLY A 150 -1.94 1.08 25.76
CA GLY A 150 -0.95 1.20 26.84
C GLY A 150 -0.31 -0.12 27.30
N PRO A 151 -1.07 -1.20 27.56
CA PRO A 151 -0.50 -2.49 27.97
C PRO A 151 0.38 -3.17 26.91
N GLN A 152 0.22 -2.83 25.63
CA GLN A 152 0.98 -3.40 24.51
C GLN A 152 2.20 -2.54 24.13
N ILE A 153 2.31 -1.32 24.66
CA ILE A 153 3.41 -0.40 24.38
C ILE A 153 4.52 -0.64 25.40
N SER A 154 5.67 -1.15 24.93
CA SER A 154 6.83 -1.31 25.80
C SER A 154 7.40 0.04 26.21
N SER A 155 8.08 0.09 27.36
CA SER A 155 8.75 1.30 27.83
C SER A 155 9.81 1.83 26.85
N THR A 156 10.34 0.98 25.97
CA THR A 156 11.28 1.37 24.91
C THR A 156 10.54 2.07 23.78
N VAL A 157 9.36 1.58 23.36
CA VAL A 157 8.52 2.20 22.33
C VAL A 157 8.03 3.57 22.80
N ALA A 158 7.59 3.69 24.06
CA ALA A 158 7.18 4.96 24.65
C ALA A 158 8.27 6.05 24.62
N LYS A 159 9.55 5.66 24.74
CA LYS A 159 10.70 6.60 24.70
C LYS A 159 11.01 7.13 23.30
N VAL A 160 10.63 6.43 22.26
CA VAL A 160 10.81 6.84 20.85
C VAL A 160 9.81 7.92 20.48
N GLU A 161 8.67 7.91 21.15
CA GLU A 161 7.44 8.55 20.69
C GLU A 161 7.02 9.74 21.57
N THR A 162 7.76 10.02 22.64
CA THR A 162 7.50 11.13 23.57
C THR A 162 7.51 12.53 22.93
N SER A 163 7.94 12.66 21.68
CA SER A 163 8.04 13.96 20.99
C SER A 163 7.42 14.00 19.59
N SER A 164 6.83 12.90 19.08
CA SER A 164 6.23 12.89 17.76
C SER A 164 4.74 13.26 17.83
N LYS A 165 4.34 14.17 16.94
CA LYS A 165 2.94 14.54 16.73
C LYS A 165 2.27 13.61 15.73
N LEU A 166 0.95 13.59 15.74
CA LEU A 166 0.15 12.82 14.78
C LEU A 166 0.41 13.26 13.33
N GLU A 167 0.74 14.52 13.06
CA GLU A 167 1.13 14.98 11.72
C GLU A 167 2.42 14.33 11.20
N HIS A 168 3.23 13.72 12.08
CA HIS A 168 4.48 13.04 11.74
C HIS A 168 4.38 11.51 11.73
N CYS A 169 3.16 10.95 11.87
CA CYS A 169 2.98 9.52 12.08
C CYS A 169 3.45 8.66 10.88
N ILE A 170 3.18 9.12 9.65
CA ILE A 170 3.60 8.42 8.41
C ILE A 170 5.13 8.41 8.28
N PHE A 171 5.77 9.55 8.54
CA PHE A 171 7.22 9.65 8.53
C PHE A 171 7.84 8.77 9.63
N THR A 172 7.27 8.77 10.83
CA THR A 172 7.70 7.90 11.93
C THR A 172 7.62 6.43 11.54
N TRP A 173 6.56 6.02 10.85
CA TRP A 173 6.41 4.67 10.31
C TRP A 173 7.46 4.35 9.24
N GLN A 174 7.73 5.29 8.32
CA GLN A 174 8.77 5.14 7.30
C GLN A 174 10.16 4.94 7.94
N LEU A 175 10.50 5.74 8.96
CA LEU A 175 11.77 5.59 9.70
C LEU A 175 11.87 4.23 10.41
N LEU A 176 10.80 3.82 11.11
CA LEU A 176 10.80 2.58 11.88
C LEU A 176 10.86 1.34 10.98
N THR A 177 10.13 1.34 9.87
CA THR A 177 10.16 0.23 8.90
C THR A 177 11.49 0.16 8.16
N CYS A 178 12.09 1.29 7.79
CA CYS A 178 13.43 1.35 7.21
C CYS A 178 14.47 0.82 8.21
N TRP A 179 14.40 1.24 9.47
CA TRP A 179 15.30 0.75 10.51
C TRP A 179 15.12 -0.75 10.80
N LYS A 180 13.89 -1.25 10.80
CA LYS A 180 13.59 -2.68 10.90
C LYS A 180 14.30 -3.47 9.80
N SER A 181 14.17 -3.04 8.55
CA SER A 181 14.85 -3.67 7.41
C SER A 181 16.37 -3.58 7.52
N GLU A 182 16.91 -2.45 8.01
CA GLU A 182 18.35 -2.29 8.23
C GLU A 182 18.89 -3.28 9.28
N LEU A 183 18.11 -3.58 10.32
CA LEU A 183 18.45 -4.60 11.33
C LEU A 183 18.34 -6.02 10.77
N MET A 184 17.34 -6.30 9.93
CA MET A 184 17.24 -7.60 9.22
C MET A 184 18.47 -7.83 8.33
N LEU A 185 18.93 -6.78 7.64
CA LEU A 185 20.15 -6.84 6.83
C LEU A 185 21.38 -7.17 7.68
N LYS A 186 21.54 -6.55 8.86
CA LYS A 186 22.64 -6.88 9.80
C LYS A 186 22.62 -8.35 10.25
N ARG A 187 21.43 -8.94 10.35
CA ARG A 187 21.24 -10.36 10.73
C ARG A 187 21.35 -11.33 9.56
N LYS A 188 21.67 -10.85 8.35
CA LYS A 188 21.77 -11.65 7.11
C LYS A 188 20.52 -12.48 6.81
N GLN A 189 19.34 -11.94 7.13
CA GLN A 189 18.08 -12.62 6.85
C GLN A 189 17.82 -12.67 5.34
N LYS A 190 17.34 -13.80 4.83
CA LYS A 190 17.03 -13.95 3.39
C LYS A 190 15.79 -13.12 3.04
N LEU A 191 15.90 -12.34 1.97
CA LEU A 191 14.76 -11.67 1.35
C LEU A 191 13.91 -12.67 0.55
N PRO A 192 12.63 -12.35 0.26
CA PRO A 192 11.84 -13.09 -0.73
C PRO A 192 12.57 -13.16 -2.09
N SER A 193 12.34 -14.23 -2.86
CA SER A 193 13.05 -14.48 -4.13
C SER A 193 12.86 -13.37 -5.16
N GLU A 194 11.72 -12.68 -5.13
CA GLU A 194 11.41 -11.52 -5.98
C GLU A 194 12.38 -10.33 -5.78
N PHE A 195 13.09 -10.24 -4.65
CA PHE A 195 14.02 -9.16 -4.32
C PHE A 195 15.50 -9.59 -4.27
N GLN A 196 15.84 -10.74 -4.86
CA GLN A 196 17.19 -11.30 -4.81
C GLN A 196 18.03 -11.04 -6.07
N GLN A 197 17.54 -10.25 -7.02
CA GLN A 197 18.31 -9.92 -8.21
C GLN A 197 19.47 -9.00 -7.82
N LYS A 198 20.66 -9.29 -8.35
CA LYS A 198 21.87 -8.52 -8.08
C LYS A 198 22.14 -7.53 -9.20
N LEU A 199 22.74 -6.40 -8.84
CA LEU A 199 23.31 -5.48 -9.81
C LEU A 199 24.54 -6.11 -10.49
N SER A 200 24.71 -5.82 -11.77
CA SER A 200 25.96 -6.02 -12.50
C SER A 200 27.07 -5.11 -11.95
N GLU A 201 28.32 -5.42 -12.27
CA GLU A 201 29.47 -4.62 -11.82
C GLU A 201 29.42 -3.17 -12.36
N GLU A 202 28.93 -2.99 -13.58
CA GLU A 202 28.77 -1.70 -14.25
C GLU A 202 27.67 -0.86 -13.59
N GLU A 203 26.53 -1.47 -13.25
CA GLU A 203 25.46 -0.82 -12.48
C GLU A 203 25.95 -0.45 -11.08
N ARG A 204 26.72 -1.32 -10.44
CA ARG A 204 27.26 -1.08 -9.10
C ARG A 204 28.26 0.08 -9.06
N LYS A 205 29.10 0.21 -10.10
CA LYS A 205 30.00 1.36 -10.27
C LYS A 205 29.23 2.67 -10.42
N ARG A 206 28.19 2.68 -11.27
CA ARG A 206 27.33 3.87 -11.46
C ARG A 206 26.59 4.26 -10.18
N LEU A 207 26.00 3.28 -9.49
CA LEU A 207 25.37 3.49 -8.19
C LEU A 207 26.33 4.10 -7.18
N LYS A 208 27.59 3.62 -7.12
CA LYS A 208 28.59 4.18 -6.21
C LYS A 208 28.90 5.65 -6.52
N MET A 209 29.00 6.02 -7.81
CA MET A 209 29.21 7.41 -8.22
C MET A 209 28.04 8.31 -7.82
N PHE A 210 26.81 7.83 -7.99
CA PHE A 210 25.60 8.51 -7.52
C PHE A 210 25.60 8.72 -6.01
N LEU A 211 25.89 7.66 -5.23
CA LEU A 211 25.89 7.72 -3.77
C LEU A 211 26.95 8.69 -3.20
N MET A 212 27.99 9.04 -3.97
CA MET A 212 28.99 10.03 -3.56
C MET A 212 28.50 11.47 -3.61
N VAL A 213 27.47 11.77 -4.41
CA VAL A 213 26.99 13.14 -4.65
C VAL A 213 25.57 13.39 -4.13
N THR A 214 24.81 12.33 -3.89
CA THR A 214 23.41 12.40 -3.48
C THR A 214 23.23 12.48 -1.96
N ASP A 215 22.03 12.87 -1.52
CA ASP A 215 21.60 12.66 -0.14
C ASP A 215 21.24 11.19 0.07
N VAL A 216 22.21 10.41 0.57
CA VAL A 216 22.08 8.97 0.80
C VAL A 216 21.00 8.66 1.84
N ASP A 217 20.78 9.55 2.82
CA ASP A 217 19.77 9.36 3.85
C ASP A 217 18.37 9.43 3.24
N THR A 218 18.09 10.51 2.51
CA THR A 218 16.82 10.69 1.79
C THR A 218 16.64 9.59 0.74
N PHE A 219 17.64 9.32 -0.09
CA PHE A 219 17.58 8.27 -1.10
C PHE A 219 17.24 6.90 -0.51
N SER A 220 17.94 6.49 0.56
CA SER A 220 17.71 5.18 1.19
C SER A 220 16.33 5.08 1.83
N LEU A 221 15.80 6.17 2.39
CA LEU A 221 14.50 6.19 3.05
C LEU A 221 13.34 6.15 2.05
N GLU A 222 13.44 6.90 0.95
CA GLU A 222 12.40 6.95 -0.09
C GLU A 222 12.40 5.68 -0.93
N LEU A 223 13.58 5.16 -1.30
CA LEU A 223 13.67 3.87 -2.00
C LEU A 223 13.13 2.73 -1.14
N HIS A 224 13.37 2.74 0.18
CA HIS A 224 12.80 1.74 1.09
C HIS A 224 11.27 1.75 1.06
N GLU A 225 10.66 2.92 1.11
CA GLU A 225 9.21 3.06 1.09
C GLU A 225 8.60 2.54 -0.21
N ILE A 226 9.19 2.91 -1.36
CA ILE A 226 8.76 2.42 -2.68
C ILE A 226 8.81 0.88 -2.74
N LEU A 227 9.88 0.28 -2.22
CA LEU A 227 10.02 -1.18 -2.13
C LEU A 227 8.96 -1.80 -1.21
N LEU A 228 8.66 -1.15 -0.09
CA LEU A 228 7.67 -1.62 0.88
C LEU A 228 6.24 -1.54 0.33
N LEU A 229 5.92 -0.49 -0.43
CA LEU A 229 4.63 -0.26 -1.08
C LEU A 229 4.45 -1.10 -2.37
N LYS A 230 5.48 -1.84 -2.79
CA LYS A 230 5.46 -2.76 -3.94
C LYS A 230 4.99 -2.13 -5.25
N THR A 231 5.36 -0.88 -5.53
CA THR A 231 5.06 -0.26 -6.82
C THR A 231 5.93 -0.87 -7.92
N SER A 232 5.34 -1.21 -9.06
CA SER A 232 5.89 -2.07 -10.11
C SER A 232 7.21 -1.60 -10.76
N ASN A 233 7.66 -0.36 -10.55
CA ASN A 233 8.97 0.15 -11.00
C ASN A 233 9.59 1.02 -9.90
N ALA A 234 10.84 0.76 -9.48
CA ALA A 234 11.41 1.43 -8.29
C ALA A 234 12.06 2.81 -8.58
N VAL A 235 12.61 3.02 -9.79
CA VAL A 235 13.42 4.23 -10.10
C VAL A 235 12.64 5.30 -10.87
N SER A 236 11.87 4.94 -11.89
CA SER A 236 10.95 5.89 -12.55
C SER A 236 9.82 6.36 -11.61
N THR A 237 9.55 5.60 -10.55
CA THR A 237 8.66 6.02 -9.47
C THR A 237 9.34 6.98 -8.50
N LEU A 238 10.69 7.01 -8.40
CA LEU A 238 11.37 7.80 -7.37
C LEU A 238 11.24 9.31 -7.62
N GLU A 239 11.42 9.79 -8.85
CA GLU A 239 11.21 11.21 -9.18
C GLU A 239 9.76 11.64 -8.91
N ILE A 240 8.79 10.85 -9.42
CA ILE A 240 7.36 11.08 -9.21
C ILE A 240 7.01 11.03 -7.70
N HIS A 241 7.66 10.16 -6.94
CA HIS A 241 7.44 10.00 -5.50
C HIS A 241 8.00 11.18 -4.71
N LEU A 242 9.19 11.67 -5.07
CA LEU A 242 9.78 12.89 -4.48
C LEU A 242 8.92 14.11 -4.78
N GLU A 243 8.46 14.27 -6.02
CA GLU A 243 7.55 15.35 -6.43
C GLU A 243 6.23 15.30 -5.64
N ARG A 244 5.63 14.10 -5.48
CA ARG A 244 4.40 13.93 -4.68
C ARG A 244 4.56 14.30 -3.21
N LYS A 245 5.77 14.22 -2.68
CA LYS A 245 6.12 14.57 -1.30
C LYS A 245 6.68 15.98 -1.14
N ASP A 246 6.70 16.78 -2.20
CA ASP A 246 7.32 18.11 -2.23
C ASP A 246 8.79 18.09 -1.74
N LEU A 247 9.51 16.99 -2.02
CA LEU A 247 10.92 16.83 -1.66
C LEU A 247 11.82 17.36 -2.79
N PRO A 248 13.00 17.92 -2.45
CA PRO A 248 13.95 18.34 -3.46
C PRO A 248 14.44 17.16 -4.31
N PRO A 249 14.73 17.38 -5.60
CA PRO A 249 15.28 16.34 -6.46
C PRO A 249 16.65 15.89 -5.95
N LEU A 250 16.93 14.59 -6.07
CA LEU A 250 18.21 14.02 -5.69
C LEU A 250 19.28 14.34 -6.75
N LEU A 251 20.45 14.80 -6.30
CA LEU A 251 21.56 15.13 -7.19
C LEU A 251 22.11 13.86 -7.87
N GLY A 252 22.34 13.95 -9.18
CA GLY A 252 22.96 12.88 -9.97
C GLY A 252 22.03 11.71 -10.24
N LEU A 253 20.73 11.85 -10.03
CA LEU A 253 19.77 10.76 -10.22
C LEU A 253 19.76 10.24 -11.67
N GLU A 254 20.04 11.12 -12.63
CA GLU A 254 20.24 10.82 -14.06
C GLU A 254 21.41 9.87 -14.34
N SER A 255 22.31 9.66 -13.38
CA SER A 255 23.43 8.71 -13.52
C SER A 255 23.03 7.25 -13.23
N LEU A 256 21.85 7.04 -12.63
CA LEU A 256 21.30 5.71 -12.43
C LEU A 256 20.67 5.18 -13.72
N PRO A 257 20.72 3.86 -13.98
CA PRO A 257 20.00 3.27 -15.09
C PRO A 257 18.48 3.50 -14.94
N GLU A 258 17.82 3.94 -16.02
CA GLU A 258 16.35 4.10 -16.09
C GLU A 258 15.61 2.77 -15.82
N GLU A 259 16.28 1.63 -16.02
CA GLU A 259 15.73 0.27 -15.99
C GLU A 259 16.13 -0.54 -14.74
N ILE A 260 16.35 0.08 -13.58
CA ILE A 260 16.46 -0.70 -12.33
C ILE A 260 15.09 -1.31 -12.03
N THR A 261 15.01 -2.64 -12.19
CA THR A 261 13.80 -3.40 -11.91
C THR A 261 13.51 -3.44 -10.40
N LEU A 262 12.25 -3.69 -10.03
CA LEU A 262 11.86 -3.91 -8.62
C LEU A 262 12.71 -5.01 -7.95
N GLY A 263 13.08 -6.04 -8.72
CA GLY A 263 13.91 -7.14 -8.21
C GLY A 263 15.34 -6.75 -7.88
N GLN A 264 15.89 -5.73 -8.55
CA GLN A 264 17.21 -5.15 -8.25
C GLN A 264 17.13 -4.05 -7.18
N GLY A 265 15.96 -3.43 -6.98
CA GLY A 265 15.79 -2.31 -6.06
C GLY A 265 16.20 -2.63 -4.61
N ALA A 266 16.01 -3.86 -4.15
CA ALA A 266 16.50 -4.28 -2.83
C ALA A 266 18.03 -4.37 -2.73
N ASP A 267 18.72 -4.69 -3.82
CA ASP A 267 20.19 -4.72 -3.88
C ASP A 267 20.75 -3.28 -3.96
N VAL A 268 20.08 -2.38 -4.69
CA VAL A 268 20.36 -0.94 -4.70
C VAL A 268 20.22 -0.35 -3.30
N TRP A 269 19.09 -0.61 -2.63
CA TRP A 269 18.83 -0.15 -1.28
C TRP A 269 19.89 -0.68 -0.30
N ARG A 270 20.25 -1.97 -0.39
CA ARG A 270 21.31 -2.56 0.42
C ARG A 270 22.63 -1.84 0.23
N ALA A 271 23.04 -1.58 -1.01
CA ALA A 271 24.29 -0.89 -1.31
C ALA A 271 24.30 0.55 -0.75
N ALA A 272 23.17 1.26 -0.79
CA ALA A 272 23.04 2.59 -0.18
C ALA A 272 23.18 2.55 1.34
N VAL A 273 22.53 1.59 2.01
CA VAL A 273 22.64 1.38 3.46
C VAL A 273 24.06 1.01 3.87
N GLU A 274 24.75 0.19 3.09
CA GLU A 274 26.15 -0.17 3.32
C GLU A 274 27.07 1.04 3.14
N PHE A 275 26.85 1.84 2.10
CA PHE A 275 27.61 3.08 1.83
C PHE A 275 27.45 4.13 2.94
N LYS A 276 26.24 4.29 3.49
CA LYS A 276 25.99 5.17 4.65
C LYS A 276 26.81 4.78 5.89
N ARG A 277 27.21 3.51 6.01
CA ARG A 277 27.91 2.97 7.19
C ARG A 277 29.43 2.93 7.02
N SER A 278 29.93 3.05 5.79
CA SER A 278 31.36 3.06 5.46
C SER A 278 31.97 4.44 5.65
#